data_AF-A0A925EE76-F1
#
_entry.id   AF-A0A925EE76-F1
#
_cell.length_a   1.000
_cell.length_b   1.000
_cell.length_c   1.000
_cell.angle_alpha   90.00
_cell.angle_beta   90.00
_cell.angle_gamma   90.00
#
_symmetry.space_group_name_H-M   'P 1'
#
loop_
_entity.id
_entity.type
_entity.pdbx_description
1 polymer ?
#
loop_
_entity_poly.entity_id
_entity_poly.type
_entity_poly.pdbx_seq_one_letter_code
_entity_poly.pdbx_strand_id
1 'polypeptide(L)'
;NNSTSIANGISNTAVGTYAMRNNTTGFDNTALGASALYTNNTGIENTAIGRQSLFYNTTGTGNTAMGYKALRDNSTGYNNTAIGNFALTANTTGFDNTAFGAAALYSNNEGRDNTAIGRQALFYNTTGFENTATGYKALRSNNTGIYNTANGAYSLFSNTIGWSNTAIGMKALYNNSTGNFNNANGMNALYNNSTGNFNTANGNDALYSNTTGVGNTANGDYALSKNITGNSNSALGYRAGPNTTNLSNTTCIGNEATATANNQLVLGNTDVTEVYCYGAFVSSAPSAPNLVVIGTGQILRSTSSRRYKKDIVPMEINTGNIYKLKPVSYNAYTDDNRHFGLIAEEVAEVIPELASYSREKDVVKGSTSEKMIPDAVQYPLLSVLILKEVQKHELTIVEQQKIIEELKRTLLTQQLQSQILVRRVEALEKKN
;
A
#
# COMPACT_ATOMS: atom_id res chain seq x y z
N ASN A 1 15.89 -33.06 -59.53
CA ASN A 1 16.24 -34.46 -59.24
C ASN A 1 17.72 -34.59 -58.94
N ASN A 2 18.10 -34.60 -57.66
CA ASN A 2 19.37 -35.20 -57.22
C ASN A 2 19.36 -35.42 -55.70
N SER A 3 18.82 -36.57 -55.28
CA SER A 3 18.82 -37.07 -53.90
C SER A 3 19.68 -38.34 -53.86
N THR A 4 21.00 -38.18 -53.82
CA THR A 4 21.94 -39.27 -53.59
C THR A 4 22.38 -39.25 -52.13
N SER A 5 22.15 -40.37 -51.44
CA SER A 5 22.35 -40.72 -50.01
C SER A 5 21.21 -40.37 -49.04
N ILE A 6 20.07 -41.04 -49.17
CA ILE A 6 19.25 -41.40 -48.00
C ILE A 6 19.91 -42.66 -47.42
N ALA A 7 20.93 -42.50 -46.57
CA ALA A 7 21.54 -43.66 -45.91
C ALA A 7 20.57 -44.19 -44.84
N ASN A 8 20.25 -45.49 -44.92
CA ASN A 8 19.65 -46.41 -43.94
C ASN A 8 18.41 -46.01 -43.10
N GLY A 9 17.88 -44.79 -43.23
CA GLY A 9 16.67 -44.36 -42.54
C GLY A 9 15.40 -44.72 -43.30
N ILE A 10 14.47 -45.42 -42.65
CA ILE A 10 13.14 -45.77 -43.19
C ILE A 10 12.22 -44.52 -43.10
N SER A 11 11.23 -44.41 -44.00
CA SER A 11 10.13 -43.42 -43.91
C SER A 11 10.50 -41.92 -43.91
N ASN A 12 11.60 -41.54 -44.57
CA ASN A 12 11.96 -40.13 -44.72
C ASN A 12 11.38 -39.49 -46.00
N THR A 13 10.90 -38.24 -45.93
CA THR A 13 10.46 -37.43 -47.09
C THR A 13 11.42 -36.26 -47.35
N ALA A 14 12.13 -36.23 -48.49
CA ALA A 14 13.06 -35.14 -48.85
C ALA A 14 12.67 -34.45 -50.16
N VAL A 15 12.43 -33.14 -50.12
CA VAL A 15 12.11 -32.33 -51.29
C VAL A 15 12.90 -31.01 -51.25
N GLY A 16 13.80 -30.83 -52.22
CA GLY A 16 14.63 -29.62 -52.36
C GLY A 16 16.11 -29.93 -52.50
N THR A 17 16.88 -28.99 -53.05
CA THR A 17 18.32 -29.17 -53.25
C THR A 17 19.01 -29.39 -51.90
N TYR A 18 19.74 -30.51 -51.77
CA TYR A 18 20.45 -30.91 -50.55
C TYR A 18 19.59 -31.15 -49.30
N ALA A 19 18.27 -31.37 -49.44
CA ALA A 19 17.44 -31.83 -48.33
C ALA A 19 17.94 -33.21 -47.84
N MET A 20 18.15 -33.37 -46.54
CA MET A 20 18.67 -34.61 -45.91
C MET A 20 19.98 -35.18 -46.48
N ARG A 21 20.86 -34.32 -47.03
CA ARG A 21 22.08 -34.77 -47.72
C ARG A 21 23.01 -35.62 -46.83
N ASN A 22 23.23 -35.21 -45.59
CA ASN A 22 24.08 -35.92 -44.64
C ASN A 22 23.24 -36.64 -43.57
N ASN A 23 22.11 -37.24 -43.97
CA ASN A 23 21.35 -38.11 -43.08
C ASN A 23 22.02 -39.49 -42.96
N THR A 24 22.37 -39.95 -41.74
CA THR A 24 23.07 -41.26 -41.59
C THR A 24 22.17 -42.43 -41.20
N THR A 25 21.47 -42.37 -40.06
CA THR A 25 20.55 -43.42 -39.59
C THR A 25 19.20 -42.88 -39.12
N GLY A 26 18.99 -41.56 -39.19
CA GLY A 26 17.71 -40.95 -38.83
C GLY A 26 16.56 -41.41 -39.73
N PHE A 27 15.40 -41.66 -39.13
CA PHE A 27 14.19 -42.15 -39.78
C PHE A 27 12.95 -41.31 -39.38
N ASP A 28 11.85 -41.46 -40.12
CA ASP A 28 10.59 -40.73 -39.92
C ASP A 28 10.72 -39.19 -39.98
N ASN A 29 11.64 -38.65 -40.78
CA ASN A 29 11.84 -37.21 -40.94
C ASN A 29 11.18 -36.66 -42.22
N THR A 30 10.63 -35.44 -42.13
CA THR A 30 10.12 -34.68 -43.29
C THR A 30 10.97 -33.44 -43.52
N ALA A 31 11.57 -33.31 -44.70
CA ALA A 31 12.41 -32.17 -45.10
C ALA A 31 11.92 -31.57 -46.43
N LEU A 32 11.33 -30.37 -46.38
CA LEU A 32 10.84 -29.62 -47.54
C LEU A 32 11.52 -28.26 -47.61
N GLY A 33 12.50 -28.12 -48.50
CA GLY A 33 13.24 -26.89 -48.72
C GLY A 33 14.72 -27.13 -49.03
N ALA A 34 15.36 -26.14 -49.66
CA ALA A 34 16.79 -26.24 -49.94
C ALA A 34 17.59 -26.35 -48.63
N SER A 35 18.37 -27.42 -48.51
CA SER A 35 19.16 -27.78 -47.33
C SER A 35 18.36 -27.90 -46.03
N ALA A 36 17.08 -28.25 -46.09
CA ALA A 36 16.33 -28.65 -44.90
C ALA A 36 16.91 -29.97 -44.35
N LEU A 37 17.11 -30.07 -43.02
CA LEU A 37 17.74 -31.23 -42.36
C LEU A 37 19.07 -31.66 -42.98
N TYR A 38 19.93 -30.69 -43.37
CA TYR A 38 21.15 -30.98 -44.14
C TYR A 38 22.10 -31.94 -43.41
N THR A 39 22.38 -31.72 -42.12
CA THR A 39 23.25 -32.55 -41.27
C THR A 39 22.45 -33.26 -40.20
N ASN A 40 21.82 -34.40 -40.52
CA ASN A 40 21.04 -35.21 -39.57
C ASN A 40 21.67 -36.58 -39.30
N ASN A 41 22.53 -36.71 -38.28
CA ASN A 41 23.21 -38.00 -38.05
C ASN A 41 22.20 -39.08 -37.65
N THR A 42 21.56 -38.95 -36.49
CA THR A 42 20.69 -39.99 -35.92
C THR A 42 19.32 -39.46 -35.49
N GLY A 43 19.00 -38.19 -35.73
CA GLY A 43 17.73 -37.59 -35.32
C GLY A 43 16.52 -38.22 -36.02
N ILE A 44 15.43 -38.40 -35.28
CA ILE A 44 14.19 -39.04 -35.75
C ILE A 44 12.99 -38.12 -35.54
N GLU A 45 11.92 -38.36 -36.31
CA GLU A 45 10.63 -37.69 -36.14
C GLU A 45 10.68 -36.15 -36.28
N ASN A 46 11.62 -35.63 -37.06
CA ASN A 46 11.76 -34.19 -37.28
C ASN A 46 10.99 -33.72 -38.52
N THR A 47 10.28 -32.60 -38.39
CA THR A 47 9.63 -31.90 -39.51
C THR A 47 10.35 -30.59 -39.80
N ALA A 48 10.93 -30.44 -40.98
CA ALA A 48 11.70 -29.27 -41.41
C ALA A 48 11.14 -28.72 -42.74
N ILE A 49 10.42 -27.61 -42.68
CA ILE A 49 9.80 -26.97 -43.83
C ILE A 49 10.35 -25.55 -43.98
N GLY A 50 11.18 -25.32 -44.99
CA GLY A 50 11.81 -24.04 -45.27
C GLY A 50 13.27 -24.21 -45.68
N ARG A 51 13.83 -23.16 -46.31
CA ARG A 51 15.25 -23.17 -46.65
C ARG A 51 16.09 -23.16 -45.37
N GLN A 52 17.00 -24.12 -45.24
CA GLN A 52 17.90 -24.28 -44.09
C GLN A 52 17.18 -24.44 -42.72
N SER A 53 15.92 -24.91 -42.69
CA SER A 53 15.28 -25.32 -41.44
C SER A 53 15.96 -26.59 -40.90
N LEU A 54 16.26 -26.63 -39.60
CA LEU A 54 16.98 -27.75 -38.94
C LEU A 54 18.31 -28.14 -39.62
N PHE A 55 19.07 -27.17 -40.14
CA PHE A 55 20.26 -27.44 -40.96
C PHE A 55 21.35 -28.27 -40.24
N TYR A 56 21.61 -28.03 -38.96
CA TYR A 56 22.69 -28.66 -38.18
C TYR A 56 22.24 -29.73 -37.16
N ASN A 57 21.03 -30.30 -37.31
CA ASN A 57 20.43 -31.25 -36.36
C ASN A 57 21.17 -32.59 -36.21
N THR A 58 22.21 -32.70 -35.38
CA THR A 58 22.97 -33.95 -35.29
C THR A 58 22.18 -35.13 -34.73
N THR A 59 21.58 -35.02 -33.55
CA THR A 59 20.88 -36.14 -32.88
C THR A 59 19.51 -35.75 -32.32
N GLY A 60 19.08 -34.49 -32.49
CA GLY A 60 17.80 -34.00 -31.97
C GLY A 60 16.60 -34.74 -32.56
N THR A 61 15.59 -35.01 -31.74
CA THR A 61 14.40 -35.79 -32.09
C THR A 61 13.12 -35.00 -31.87
N GLY A 62 12.07 -35.29 -32.65
CA GLY A 62 10.73 -34.72 -32.42
C GLY A 62 10.64 -33.19 -32.63
N ASN A 63 11.54 -32.59 -33.41
CA ASN A 63 11.52 -31.14 -33.64
C ASN A 63 10.63 -30.76 -34.84
N THR A 64 9.83 -29.72 -34.70
CA THR A 64 9.06 -29.10 -35.79
C THR A 64 9.63 -27.73 -36.11
N ALA A 65 10.17 -27.54 -37.31
CA ALA A 65 10.74 -26.28 -37.78
C ALA A 65 10.09 -25.86 -39.11
N MET A 66 9.35 -24.75 -39.09
CA MET A 66 8.67 -24.20 -40.26
C MET A 66 9.07 -22.73 -40.48
N GLY A 67 9.85 -22.47 -41.52
CA GLY A 67 10.31 -21.13 -41.88
C GLY A 67 11.77 -21.11 -42.33
N TYR A 68 12.19 -19.98 -42.92
CA TYR A 68 13.58 -19.79 -43.28
C TYR A 68 14.47 -19.80 -42.02
N LYS A 69 15.43 -20.74 -41.97
CA LYS A 69 16.37 -20.91 -40.84
C LYS A 69 15.72 -21.13 -39.46
N ALA A 70 14.50 -21.66 -39.43
CA ALA A 70 13.90 -22.12 -38.17
C ALA A 70 14.73 -23.29 -37.60
N LEU A 71 15.07 -23.26 -36.30
CA LEU A 71 15.90 -24.26 -35.61
C LEU A 71 17.24 -24.60 -36.33
N ARG A 72 17.85 -23.63 -37.03
CA ARG A 72 19.00 -23.88 -37.91
C ARG A 72 20.17 -24.56 -37.20
N ASP A 73 20.53 -24.09 -36.00
CA ASP A 73 21.75 -24.47 -35.29
C ASP A 73 21.50 -25.51 -34.16
N ASN A 74 20.33 -26.17 -34.15
CA ASN A 74 20.01 -27.26 -33.23
C ASN A 74 21.00 -28.41 -33.41
N SER A 75 21.70 -28.85 -32.36
CA SER A 75 22.61 -30.00 -32.42
C SER A 75 21.96 -31.23 -31.79
N THR A 76 21.57 -31.15 -30.52
CA THR A 76 21.01 -32.27 -29.74
C THR A 76 19.67 -31.96 -29.09
N GLY A 77 19.17 -30.72 -29.20
CA GLY A 77 17.86 -30.32 -28.66
C GLY A 77 16.71 -31.13 -29.27
N TYR A 78 15.70 -31.44 -28.46
CA TYR A 78 14.56 -32.28 -28.84
C TYR A 78 13.22 -31.62 -28.46
N ASN A 79 12.14 -32.09 -29.08
CA ASN A 79 10.76 -31.64 -28.84
C ASN A 79 10.54 -30.12 -28.98
N ASN A 80 11.33 -29.44 -29.81
CA ASN A 80 11.16 -28.02 -30.05
C ASN A 80 10.19 -27.75 -31.21
N THR A 81 9.28 -26.79 -31.05
CA THR A 81 8.42 -26.27 -32.12
C THR A 81 8.84 -24.85 -32.49
N ALA A 82 9.25 -24.61 -33.74
CA ALA A 82 9.71 -23.34 -34.25
C ALA A 82 9.00 -22.97 -35.56
N ILE A 83 8.02 -22.08 -35.50
CA ILE A 83 7.23 -21.64 -36.65
C ILE A 83 7.47 -20.13 -36.86
N GLY A 84 8.25 -19.80 -37.88
CA GLY A 84 8.59 -18.42 -38.23
C GLY A 84 9.97 -18.29 -38.85
N ASN A 85 10.18 -17.17 -39.56
CA ASN A 85 11.49 -16.79 -40.08
C ASN A 85 12.47 -16.58 -38.92
N PHE A 86 13.56 -17.35 -38.87
CA PHE A 86 14.55 -17.38 -37.78
C PHE A 86 14.02 -17.75 -36.38
N ALA A 87 12.87 -18.44 -36.26
CA ALA A 87 12.41 -18.93 -34.96
C ALA A 87 13.40 -19.98 -34.40
N LEU A 88 13.82 -19.86 -33.13
CA LEU A 88 14.78 -20.77 -32.47
C LEU A 88 16.09 -21.00 -33.25
N THR A 89 16.56 -20.02 -34.05
CA THR A 89 17.73 -20.22 -34.92
C THR A 89 18.97 -20.72 -34.19
N ALA A 90 19.31 -20.13 -33.04
CA ALA A 90 20.47 -20.47 -32.23
C ALA A 90 20.05 -21.21 -30.95
N ASN A 91 19.34 -22.32 -31.12
CA ASN A 91 19.12 -23.33 -30.09
C ASN A 91 20.16 -24.42 -30.28
N THR A 92 21.06 -24.72 -29.33
CA THR A 92 22.07 -25.78 -29.53
C THR A 92 21.62 -27.07 -28.86
N THR A 93 21.39 -27.04 -27.55
CA THR A 93 21.00 -28.21 -26.73
C THR A 93 19.65 -28.05 -26.04
N GLY A 94 19.03 -26.87 -26.07
CA GLY A 94 17.72 -26.59 -25.47
C GLY A 94 16.59 -27.49 -26.01
N PHE A 95 15.62 -27.81 -25.17
CA PHE A 95 14.54 -28.76 -25.47
C PHE A 95 13.19 -28.30 -24.92
N ASP A 96 12.10 -28.90 -25.42
CA ASP A 96 10.72 -28.59 -25.01
C ASP A 96 10.34 -27.09 -25.15
N ASN A 97 10.91 -26.39 -26.15
CA ASN A 97 10.59 -24.99 -26.42
C ASN A 97 9.55 -24.82 -27.54
N THR A 98 8.62 -23.87 -27.37
CA THR A 98 7.65 -23.46 -28.39
C THR A 98 7.91 -22.02 -28.83
N ALA A 99 8.22 -21.80 -30.10
CA ALA A 99 8.48 -20.49 -30.70
C ALA A 99 7.58 -20.27 -31.93
N PHE A 100 6.64 -19.34 -31.83
CA PHE A 100 5.75 -18.96 -32.92
C PHE A 100 5.91 -17.48 -33.24
N GLY A 101 6.50 -17.16 -34.38
CA GLY A 101 6.73 -15.79 -34.85
C GLY A 101 8.14 -15.56 -35.38
N ALA A 102 8.31 -14.51 -36.18
CA ALA A 102 9.62 -14.17 -36.72
C ALA A 102 10.62 -13.85 -35.60
N ALA A 103 11.72 -14.61 -35.57
CA ALA A 103 12.78 -14.54 -34.59
C ALA A 103 12.31 -14.67 -33.11
N ALA A 104 11.20 -15.38 -32.88
CA ALA A 104 10.83 -15.83 -31.54
C ALA A 104 11.91 -16.80 -31.02
N LEU A 105 12.36 -16.63 -29.76
CA LEU A 105 13.43 -17.42 -29.15
C LEU A 105 14.72 -17.50 -30.01
N TYR A 106 15.07 -16.42 -30.72
CA TYR A 106 16.17 -16.42 -31.70
C TYR A 106 17.49 -17.00 -31.16
N SER A 107 17.86 -16.64 -29.92
CA SER A 107 19.05 -17.14 -29.23
C SER A 107 18.63 -17.89 -27.96
N ASN A 108 18.70 -19.22 -27.99
CA ASN A 108 18.30 -20.11 -26.90
C ASN A 108 19.32 -21.24 -26.66
N ASN A 109 20.52 -20.95 -26.16
CA ASN A 109 21.62 -21.92 -26.18
C ASN A 109 21.27 -23.22 -25.43
N GLU A 110 20.86 -23.08 -24.16
CA GLU A 110 20.56 -24.21 -23.26
C GLU A 110 19.16 -24.11 -22.61
N GLY A 111 18.40 -23.05 -22.92
CA GLY A 111 17.08 -22.84 -22.33
C GLY A 111 16.08 -23.94 -22.68
N ARG A 112 15.21 -24.27 -21.74
CA ARG A 112 14.19 -25.32 -21.87
C ARG A 112 12.82 -24.85 -21.41
N ASP A 113 11.78 -25.55 -21.84
CA ASP A 113 10.40 -25.33 -21.37
C ASP A 113 9.89 -23.89 -21.58
N ASN A 114 10.39 -23.19 -22.61
CA ASN A 114 9.99 -21.81 -22.89
C ASN A 114 8.90 -21.75 -23.96
N THR A 115 7.91 -20.88 -23.78
CA THR A 115 6.88 -20.55 -24.78
C THR A 115 7.04 -19.10 -25.23
N ALA A 116 7.24 -18.88 -26.54
CA ALA A 116 7.40 -17.56 -27.14
C ALA A 116 6.46 -17.41 -28.35
N ILE A 117 5.43 -16.57 -28.22
CA ILE A 117 4.44 -16.32 -29.26
C ILE A 117 4.45 -14.83 -29.61
N GLY A 118 4.99 -14.49 -30.77
CA GLY A 118 5.10 -13.12 -31.27
C GLY A 118 6.46 -12.83 -31.89
N ARG A 119 6.51 -11.81 -32.74
CA ARG A 119 7.77 -11.38 -33.36
C ARG A 119 8.76 -10.94 -32.28
N GLN A 120 9.94 -11.56 -32.27
CA GLN A 120 11.02 -11.30 -31.30
C GLN A 120 10.61 -11.48 -29.82
N ALA A 121 9.57 -12.27 -29.53
CA ALA A 121 9.30 -12.71 -28.16
C ALA A 121 10.47 -13.59 -27.68
N LEU A 122 10.96 -13.37 -26.45
CA LEU A 122 12.11 -14.10 -25.88
C LEU A 122 13.36 -14.11 -26.78
N PHE A 123 13.60 -13.04 -27.56
CA PHE A 123 14.64 -13.01 -28.61
C PHE A 123 16.05 -13.40 -28.10
N TYR A 124 16.43 -12.91 -26.91
CA TYR A 124 17.67 -13.30 -26.24
C TYR A 124 17.33 -14.06 -24.96
N ASN A 125 17.41 -15.40 -24.99
CA ASN A 125 17.22 -16.29 -23.86
C ASN A 125 18.39 -17.27 -23.71
N THR A 126 19.52 -16.91 -23.12
CA THR A 126 20.72 -17.78 -23.23
C THR A 126 20.57 -19.11 -22.48
N THR A 127 20.22 -19.06 -21.19
CA THR A 127 20.04 -20.25 -20.33
C THR A 127 18.73 -20.26 -19.53
N GLY A 128 17.89 -19.24 -19.69
CA GLY A 128 16.59 -19.16 -19.00
C GLY A 128 15.64 -20.31 -19.37
N PHE A 129 14.83 -20.74 -18.42
CA PHE A 129 13.86 -21.82 -18.58
C PHE A 129 12.52 -21.50 -17.95
N GLU A 130 11.48 -22.21 -18.40
CA GLU A 130 10.09 -22.07 -17.90
C GLU A 130 9.55 -20.64 -18.01
N ASN A 131 9.89 -19.94 -19.10
CA ASN A 131 9.36 -18.61 -19.39
C ASN A 131 8.23 -18.66 -20.42
N THR A 132 7.18 -17.88 -20.21
CA THR A 132 6.08 -17.67 -21.17
C THR A 132 6.08 -16.23 -21.64
N ALA A 133 6.22 -15.99 -22.94
CA ALA A 133 6.23 -14.67 -23.56
C ALA A 133 5.26 -14.61 -24.75
N THR A 134 4.16 -13.88 -24.61
CA THR A 134 3.15 -13.69 -25.66
C THR A 134 3.03 -12.21 -25.98
N GLY A 135 3.42 -11.81 -27.20
CA GLY A 135 3.36 -10.43 -27.68
C GLY A 135 4.59 -10.01 -28.47
N TYR A 136 4.49 -8.86 -29.16
CA TYR A 136 5.62 -8.28 -29.86
C TYR A 136 6.71 -7.87 -28.87
N LYS A 137 7.91 -8.46 -29.00
CA LYS A 137 9.06 -8.21 -28.10
C LYS A 137 8.76 -8.42 -26.60
N ALA A 138 7.80 -9.28 -26.26
CA ALA A 138 7.60 -9.71 -24.89
C ALA A 138 8.86 -10.45 -24.40
N LEU A 139 9.33 -10.11 -23.21
CA LEU A 139 10.49 -10.73 -22.55
C LEU A 139 11.76 -10.77 -23.43
N ARG A 140 11.97 -9.73 -24.26
CA ARG A 140 12.95 -9.75 -25.34
C ARG A 140 14.39 -10.03 -24.87
N SER A 141 14.79 -9.47 -23.73
CA SER A 141 16.17 -9.53 -23.23
C SER A 141 16.24 -10.30 -21.92
N ASN A 142 16.09 -11.63 -21.97
CA ASN A 142 16.10 -12.53 -20.81
C ASN A 142 17.36 -13.40 -20.74
N ASN A 143 18.47 -12.91 -20.17
CA ASN A 143 19.71 -13.69 -20.23
C ASN A 143 19.59 -15.04 -19.49
N THR A 144 19.32 -14.98 -18.18
CA THR A 144 19.26 -16.18 -17.32
C THR A 144 17.99 -16.23 -16.46
N GLY A 145 17.02 -15.34 -16.68
CA GLY A 145 15.78 -15.28 -15.91
C GLY A 145 14.90 -16.52 -16.12
N ILE A 146 14.19 -16.93 -15.07
CA ILE A 146 13.39 -18.15 -15.03
C ILE A 146 11.99 -17.90 -14.46
N TYR A 147 11.02 -18.75 -14.81
CA TYR A 147 9.64 -18.68 -14.31
C TYR A 147 8.95 -17.33 -14.55
N ASN A 148 9.26 -16.63 -15.64
CA ASN A 148 8.63 -15.35 -15.96
C ASN A 148 7.45 -15.52 -16.93
N THR A 149 6.35 -14.81 -16.67
CA THR A 149 5.20 -14.70 -17.57
C THR A 149 5.09 -13.27 -18.08
N ALA A 150 5.18 -13.08 -19.40
CA ALA A 150 5.09 -11.80 -20.07
C ALA A 150 4.00 -11.86 -21.16
N ASN A 151 2.86 -11.23 -20.93
CA ASN A 151 1.72 -11.19 -21.85
C ASN A 151 1.40 -9.74 -22.24
N GLY A 152 1.79 -9.33 -23.44
CA GLY A 152 1.61 -7.98 -23.94
C GLY A 152 2.77 -7.52 -24.82
N ALA A 153 2.57 -6.48 -25.62
CA ALA A 153 3.66 -5.89 -26.37
C ALA A 153 4.67 -5.25 -25.41
N TYR A 154 5.94 -5.62 -25.53
CA TYR A 154 7.05 -5.13 -24.70
C TYR A 154 6.90 -5.40 -23.19
N SER A 155 6.05 -6.34 -22.75
CA SER A 155 6.04 -6.76 -21.36
C SER A 155 7.38 -7.40 -20.97
N LEU A 156 7.90 -7.08 -19.79
CA LEU A 156 9.18 -7.59 -19.26
C LEU A 156 10.40 -7.40 -20.20
N PHE A 157 10.40 -6.35 -21.03
CA PHE A 157 11.33 -6.18 -22.15
C PHE A 157 12.84 -6.35 -21.80
N SER A 158 13.28 -5.86 -20.63
CA SER A 158 14.70 -5.78 -20.23
C SER A 158 15.14 -6.77 -19.13
N ASN A 159 14.39 -7.85 -18.87
CA ASN A 159 14.62 -8.77 -17.74
C ASN A 159 15.90 -9.60 -17.81
N THR A 160 17.06 -9.07 -17.41
CA THR A 160 18.33 -9.81 -17.58
C THR A 160 18.43 -11.10 -16.73
N ILE A 161 18.12 -11.03 -15.43
CA ILE A 161 18.32 -12.14 -14.46
C ILE A 161 17.05 -12.40 -13.62
N GLY A 162 16.10 -11.46 -13.60
CA GLY A 162 14.92 -11.53 -12.74
C GLY A 162 14.11 -12.82 -12.93
N TRP A 163 13.52 -13.32 -11.85
CA TRP A 163 12.74 -14.56 -11.85
C TRP A 163 11.40 -14.43 -11.13
N SER A 164 10.48 -15.32 -11.48
CA SER A 164 9.11 -15.36 -10.93
C SER A 164 8.35 -14.04 -11.06
N ASN A 165 8.50 -13.34 -12.19
CA ASN A 165 7.73 -12.14 -12.47
C ASN A 165 6.55 -12.42 -13.41
N THR A 166 5.42 -11.77 -13.14
CA THR A 166 4.24 -11.79 -14.01
C THR A 166 3.98 -10.38 -14.52
N ALA A 167 3.98 -10.19 -15.83
CA ALA A 167 3.74 -8.92 -16.51
C ALA A 167 2.65 -9.09 -17.57
N ILE A 168 1.47 -8.56 -17.29
CA ILE A 168 0.29 -8.61 -18.16
C ILE A 168 -0.08 -7.17 -18.52
N GLY A 169 0.01 -6.83 -19.80
CA GLY A 169 -0.24 -5.49 -20.32
C GLY A 169 0.91 -4.96 -21.17
N MET A 170 0.62 -3.96 -22.01
CA MET A 170 1.66 -3.32 -22.81
C MET A 170 2.68 -2.64 -21.88
N LYS A 171 3.97 -2.94 -22.07
CA LYS A 171 5.08 -2.36 -21.29
C LYS A 171 4.99 -2.57 -19.76
N ALA A 172 4.22 -3.54 -19.28
CA ALA A 172 4.29 -3.95 -17.87
C ALA A 172 5.71 -4.44 -17.55
N LEU A 173 6.31 -3.97 -16.44
CA LEU A 173 7.68 -4.31 -16.01
C LEU A 173 8.76 -4.11 -17.08
N TYR A 174 8.60 -3.10 -17.95
CA TYR A 174 9.47 -2.87 -19.12
C TYR A 174 10.97 -2.80 -18.80
N ASN A 175 11.37 -2.12 -17.71
CA ASN A 175 12.78 -1.93 -17.33
C ASN A 175 13.29 -2.89 -16.24
N ASN A 176 12.55 -3.96 -15.88
CA ASN A 176 13.00 -4.92 -14.86
C ASN A 176 14.36 -5.50 -15.24
N SER A 177 15.39 -5.35 -14.40
CA SER A 177 16.73 -5.88 -14.70
C SER A 177 16.98 -7.16 -13.89
N THR A 178 16.84 -7.07 -12.56
CA THR A 178 17.09 -8.19 -11.63
C THR A 178 16.00 -8.35 -10.57
N GLY A 179 14.92 -7.57 -10.64
CA GLY A 179 13.80 -7.65 -9.72
C GLY A 179 13.07 -9.00 -9.83
N ASN A 180 12.64 -9.52 -8.70
CA ASN A 180 12.03 -10.85 -8.56
C ASN A 180 10.66 -10.75 -7.90
N PHE A 181 9.81 -11.73 -8.17
CA PHE A 181 8.50 -11.86 -7.52
C PHE A 181 7.61 -10.62 -7.68
N ASN A 182 7.67 -9.96 -8.84
CA ASN A 182 6.81 -8.83 -9.13
C ASN A 182 5.60 -9.26 -9.95
N ASN A 183 4.42 -8.76 -9.59
CA ASN A 183 3.18 -8.93 -10.35
C ASN A 183 2.73 -7.57 -10.89
N ALA A 184 2.71 -7.41 -12.21
CA ALA A 184 2.33 -6.19 -12.90
C ALA A 184 1.20 -6.47 -13.89
N ASN A 185 0.00 -5.98 -13.59
CA ASN A 185 -1.18 -6.14 -14.40
C ASN A 185 -1.76 -4.77 -14.77
N GLY A 186 -1.52 -4.35 -16.02
CA GLY A 186 -1.94 -3.05 -16.54
C GLY A 186 -0.92 -2.49 -17.54
N MET A 187 -1.35 -1.50 -18.33
CA MET A 187 -0.43 -0.76 -19.19
C MET A 187 0.59 -0.02 -18.31
N ASN A 188 1.89 -0.17 -18.63
CA ASN A 188 3.01 0.43 -17.90
C ASN A 188 3.05 0.15 -16.37
N ALA A 189 2.33 -0.86 -15.87
CA ALA A 189 2.45 -1.25 -14.46
C ALA A 189 3.91 -1.62 -14.15
N LEU A 190 4.48 -1.05 -13.07
CA LEU A 190 5.90 -1.24 -12.69
C LEU A 190 6.92 -0.90 -13.79
N TYR A 191 6.61 0.06 -14.67
CA TYR A 191 7.42 0.37 -15.86
C TYR A 191 8.93 0.54 -15.60
N ASN A 192 9.31 1.26 -14.55
CA ASN A 192 10.71 1.59 -14.22
C ASN A 192 11.38 0.65 -13.20
N ASN A 193 10.74 -0.46 -12.80
CA ASN A 193 11.32 -1.35 -11.79
C ASN A 193 12.69 -1.83 -12.27
N SER A 194 13.75 -1.66 -11.49
CA SER A 194 15.09 -2.12 -11.88
C SER A 194 15.50 -3.33 -11.04
N THR A 195 15.42 -3.20 -9.72
CA THR A 195 15.82 -4.24 -8.76
C THR A 195 14.80 -4.47 -7.64
N GLY A 196 13.69 -3.72 -7.64
CA GLY A 196 12.61 -3.88 -6.66
C GLY A 196 12.01 -5.28 -6.70
N ASN A 197 11.73 -5.84 -5.52
CA ASN A 197 11.21 -7.19 -5.35
C ASN A 197 9.84 -7.17 -4.66
N PHE A 198 9.06 -8.23 -4.85
CA PHE A 198 7.80 -8.45 -4.12
C PHE A 198 6.77 -7.33 -4.32
N ASN A 199 6.76 -6.66 -5.47
CA ASN A 199 5.80 -5.61 -5.74
C ASN A 199 4.59 -6.16 -6.51
N THR A 200 3.39 -5.73 -6.12
CA THR A 200 2.14 -5.98 -6.83
C THR A 200 1.59 -4.67 -7.37
N ALA A 201 1.38 -4.57 -8.67
CA ALA A 201 0.85 -3.39 -9.36
C ALA A 201 -0.30 -3.80 -10.27
N ASN A 202 -1.52 -3.51 -9.84
CA ASN A 202 -2.76 -3.78 -10.57
C ASN A 202 -3.40 -2.44 -10.96
N GLY A 203 -3.32 -2.07 -12.23
CA GLY A 203 -3.81 -0.80 -12.75
C GLY A 203 -2.88 -0.21 -13.80
N ASN A 204 -3.41 0.69 -14.64
CA ASN A 204 -2.57 1.45 -15.56
C ASN A 204 -1.68 2.43 -14.77
N ASP A 205 -0.40 2.51 -15.16
CA ASP A 205 0.64 3.30 -14.49
C ASP A 205 0.79 3.05 -12.96
N ALA A 206 0.29 1.91 -12.45
CA ALA A 206 0.47 1.53 -11.05
C ALA A 206 1.97 1.25 -10.77
N LEU A 207 2.52 1.84 -9.70
CA LEU A 207 3.95 1.78 -9.36
C LEU A 207 4.91 2.20 -10.51
N TYR A 208 4.45 3.06 -11.44
CA TYR A 208 5.18 3.43 -12.66
C TYR A 208 6.65 3.83 -12.42
N SER A 209 6.93 4.65 -11.39
CA SER A 209 8.27 5.17 -11.09
C SER A 209 9.11 4.28 -10.16
N ASN A 210 8.60 3.13 -9.70
CA ASN A 210 9.33 2.28 -8.75
C ASN A 210 10.63 1.81 -9.38
N THR A 211 11.78 1.99 -8.72
CA THR A 211 13.07 1.50 -9.22
C THR A 211 13.62 0.40 -8.33
N THR A 212 13.65 0.64 -7.01
CA THR A 212 14.22 -0.30 -6.02
C THR A 212 13.28 -0.58 -4.85
N GLY A 213 12.11 0.06 -4.80
CA GLY A 213 11.14 -0.18 -3.73
C GLY A 213 10.71 -1.65 -3.66
N VAL A 214 10.53 -2.14 -2.44
CA VAL A 214 10.26 -3.55 -2.12
C VAL A 214 8.94 -3.70 -1.38
N GLY A 215 8.18 -4.74 -1.72
CA GLY A 215 7.00 -5.13 -0.94
C GLY A 215 5.83 -4.14 -1.07
N ASN A 216 5.72 -3.42 -2.18
CA ASN A 216 4.64 -2.46 -2.38
C ASN A 216 3.43 -3.12 -3.06
N THR A 217 2.23 -2.78 -2.63
CA THR A 217 0.97 -3.21 -3.25
C THR A 217 0.21 -2.00 -3.75
N ALA A 218 0.03 -1.87 -5.05
CA ALA A 218 -0.71 -0.81 -5.72
C ALA A 218 -1.89 -1.43 -6.47
N ASN A 219 -3.12 -1.07 -6.09
CA ASN A 219 -4.34 -1.50 -6.75
C ASN A 219 -5.19 -0.29 -7.11
N GLY A 220 -5.14 0.12 -8.38
CA GLY A 220 -5.79 1.31 -8.91
C GLY A 220 -4.97 1.98 -10.01
N ASP A 221 -5.63 2.70 -10.90
CA ASP A 221 -4.95 3.52 -11.92
C ASP A 221 -4.14 4.63 -11.24
N TYR A 222 -2.87 4.76 -11.60
CA TYR A 222 -1.86 5.62 -10.98
C TYR A 222 -1.59 5.37 -9.47
N ALA A 223 -2.03 4.26 -8.89
CA ALA A 223 -1.73 3.92 -7.50
C ALA A 223 -0.22 3.77 -7.29
N LEU A 224 0.34 4.42 -6.25
CA LEU A 224 1.78 4.46 -5.96
C LEU A 224 2.66 4.91 -7.14
N SER A 225 2.11 5.59 -8.14
CA SER A 225 2.82 5.93 -9.38
C SER A 225 4.11 6.73 -9.16
N LYS A 226 4.18 7.51 -8.08
CA LYS A 226 5.34 8.33 -7.69
C LYS A 226 6.37 7.60 -6.81
N ASN A 227 6.07 6.40 -6.32
CA ASN A 227 7.00 5.65 -5.47
C ASN A 227 8.26 5.29 -6.27
N ILE A 228 9.44 5.64 -5.79
CA ILE A 228 10.74 5.31 -6.41
C ILE A 228 11.45 4.25 -5.56
N THR A 229 11.71 4.56 -4.29
CA THR A 229 12.46 3.67 -3.38
C THR A 229 11.69 3.29 -2.12
N GLY A 230 10.46 3.78 -1.94
CA GLY A 230 9.65 3.48 -0.77
C GLY A 230 9.30 1.99 -0.68
N ASN A 231 9.24 1.49 0.55
CA ASN A 231 9.03 0.07 0.84
C ASN A 231 7.74 -0.15 1.63
N SER A 232 7.16 -1.33 1.46
CA SER A 232 6.02 -1.80 2.27
C SER A 232 4.83 -0.84 2.24
N ASN A 233 4.60 -0.17 1.10
CA ASN A 233 3.43 0.68 0.93
C ASN A 233 2.26 -0.11 0.34
N SER A 234 1.06 0.16 0.84
CA SER A 234 -0.20 -0.36 0.29
C SER A 234 -1.06 0.80 -0.19
N ALA A 235 -1.48 0.78 -1.44
CA ALA A 235 -2.38 1.77 -2.02
C ALA A 235 -3.53 1.09 -2.74
N LEU A 236 -4.75 1.45 -2.37
CA LEU A 236 -5.99 0.95 -2.97
C LEU A 236 -6.85 2.15 -3.41
N GLY A 237 -6.95 2.41 -4.71
CA GLY A 237 -7.74 3.50 -5.28
C GLY A 237 -7.03 4.26 -6.40
N TYR A 238 -7.78 5.06 -7.16
CA TYR A 238 -7.23 5.95 -8.18
C TYR A 238 -6.28 6.96 -7.54
N ARG A 239 -5.03 7.00 -8.02
CA ARG A 239 -3.95 7.87 -7.51
C ARG A 239 -3.69 7.76 -6.00
N ALA A 240 -4.09 6.65 -5.37
CA ALA A 240 -3.78 6.42 -3.96
C ALA A 240 -2.27 6.22 -3.77
N GLY A 241 -1.71 6.74 -2.69
CA GLY A 241 -0.29 6.57 -2.34
C GLY A 241 0.37 7.85 -1.84
N PRO A 242 1.63 7.76 -1.39
CA PRO A 242 2.37 8.89 -0.86
C PRO A 242 2.57 10.01 -1.91
N ASN A 243 2.51 11.27 -1.46
CA ASN A 243 2.73 12.44 -2.33
C ASN A 243 4.20 12.65 -2.72
N THR A 244 5.12 11.95 -2.07
CA THR A 244 6.57 12.01 -2.32
C THR A 244 7.11 10.64 -2.70
N THR A 245 8.37 10.60 -3.13
CA THR A 245 8.93 9.47 -3.85
C THR A 245 9.38 8.30 -2.97
N ASN A 246 9.58 8.51 -1.66
CA ASN A 246 10.36 7.57 -0.84
C ASN A 246 9.71 7.24 0.53
N LEU A 247 8.42 7.55 0.73
CA LEU A 247 7.76 7.16 1.98
C LEU A 247 7.62 5.65 2.05
N SER A 248 7.69 5.10 3.26
CA SER A 248 7.61 3.67 3.53
C SER A 248 6.60 3.38 4.63
N ASN A 249 6.09 2.15 4.62
CA ASN A 249 5.10 1.67 5.57
C ASN A 249 3.83 2.55 5.58
N THR A 250 3.39 3.00 4.41
CA THR A 250 2.14 3.76 4.27
C THR A 250 1.01 2.85 3.80
N THR A 251 -0.20 3.09 4.28
CA THR A 251 -1.42 2.45 3.78
C THR A 251 -2.39 3.54 3.35
N CYS A 252 -2.67 3.65 2.07
CA CYS A 252 -3.57 4.65 1.49
C CYS A 252 -4.76 3.93 0.85
N ILE A 253 -5.98 4.12 1.39
CA ILE A 253 -7.19 3.46 0.89
C ILE A 253 -8.20 4.52 0.52
N GLY A 254 -8.58 4.60 -0.75
CA GLY A 254 -9.54 5.56 -1.29
C GLY A 254 -8.99 6.34 -2.49
N ASN A 255 -9.90 6.94 -3.26
CA ASN A 255 -9.54 7.88 -4.33
C ASN A 255 -8.66 9.01 -3.77
N GLU A 256 -7.48 9.20 -4.36
CA GLU A 256 -6.52 10.24 -3.98
C GLU A 256 -6.11 10.23 -2.49
N ALA A 257 -6.24 9.09 -1.81
CA ALA A 257 -5.75 8.92 -0.44
C ALA A 257 -4.23 9.08 -0.41
N THR A 258 -3.74 10.07 0.33
CA THR A 258 -2.36 10.55 0.21
C THR A 258 -1.64 10.59 1.54
N ALA A 259 -0.65 9.71 1.73
CA ALA A 259 0.27 9.78 2.87
C ALA A 259 1.32 10.88 2.69
N THR A 260 1.67 11.55 3.79
CA THR A 260 2.64 12.65 3.84
C THR A 260 3.89 12.32 4.67
N ALA A 261 3.87 11.20 5.40
CA ALA A 261 5.02 10.70 6.16
C ALA A 261 5.02 9.16 6.21
N ASN A 262 6.14 8.60 6.67
CA ASN A 262 6.27 7.16 6.93
C ASN A 262 5.26 6.71 8.00
N ASN A 263 4.87 5.44 7.96
CA ASN A 263 4.03 4.81 8.99
C ASN A 263 2.63 5.41 9.13
N GLN A 264 2.06 5.92 8.03
CA GLN A 264 0.73 6.51 8.02
C GLN A 264 -0.30 5.57 7.39
N LEU A 265 -1.46 5.46 8.04
CA LEU A 265 -2.69 4.96 7.44
C LEU A 265 -3.55 6.18 7.07
N VAL A 266 -3.95 6.25 5.80
CA VAL A 266 -4.82 7.30 5.23
C VAL A 266 -6.04 6.62 4.62
N LEU A 267 -7.23 6.99 5.11
CA LEU A 267 -8.52 6.49 4.64
C LEU A 267 -9.25 7.64 3.93
N GLY A 268 -9.20 7.64 2.60
CA GLY A 268 -9.83 8.64 1.74
C GLY A 268 -9.01 9.92 1.51
N ASN A 269 -9.63 10.84 0.77
CA ASN A 269 -9.13 12.20 0.54
C ASN A 269 -9.88 13.21 1.44
N THR A 270 -9.71 14.51 1.20
CA THR A 270 -10.36 15.59 1.94
C THR A 270 -11.88 15.66 1.75
N ASP A 271 -12.44 14.94 0.76
CA ASP A 271 -13.88 14.93 0.49
C ASP A 271 -14.63 13.90 1.35
N VAL A 272 -13.91 13.02 2.05
CA VAL A 272 -14.51 12.08 3.00
C VAL A 272 -15.06 12.85 4.20
N THR A 273 -16.38 12.84 4.36
CA THR A 273 -17.07 13.55 5.45
C THR A 273 -17.12 12.77 6.75
N GLU A 274 -17.14 11.44 6.69
CA GLU A 274 -17.29 10.56 7.86
C GLU A 274 -16.54 9.24 7.65
N VAL A 275 -15.90 8.74 8.72
CA VAL A 275 -15.26 7.41 8.75
C VAL A 275 -15.98 6.54 9.78
N TYR A 276 -16.72 5.55 9.30
CA TYR A 276 -17.46 4.61 10.15
C TYR A 276 -16.57 3.43 10.58
N CYS A 277 -16.24 3.36 11.87
CA CYS A 277 -15.46 2.27 12.46
C CYS A 277 -16.31 1.42 13.42
N TYR A 278 -17.24 0.63 12.87
CA TYR A 278 -18.03 -0.32 13.67
C TYR A 278 -17.12 -1.32 14.39
N GLY A 279 -17.32 -1.53 15.69
CA GLY A 279 -16.55 -2.52 16.46
C GLY A 279 -15.10 -2.13 16.75
N ALA A 280 -14.69 -0.88 16.53
CA ALA A 280 -13.45 -0.33 17.10
C ALA A 280 -13.39 -0.42 18.64
N PHE A 281 -14.51 -0.80 19.27
CA PHE A 281 -14.67 -1.07 20.68
C PHE A 281 -15.22 -2.48 20.92
N VAL A 282 -14.40 -3.36 21.49
CA VAL A 282 -14.84 -4.56 22.22
C VAL A 282 -13.97 -4.65 23.48
N SER A 283 -14.29 -3.90 24.54
CA SER A 283 -13.50 -3.98 25.79
C SER A 283 -13.98 -5.14 26.66
N SER A 284 -13.10 -6.09 26.94
CA SER A 284 -13.23 -7.05 28.05
C SER A 284 -12.42 -6.63 29.30
N ALA A 285 -12.16 -5.33 29.52
CA ALA A 285 -11.54 -4.84 30.76
C ALA A 285 -12.05 -3.43 31.19
N PRO A 286 -12.16 -3.14 32.50
CA PRO A 286 -13.00 -2.05 33.06
C PRO A 286 -12.34 -0.66 33.16
N SER A 287 -11.24 -0.39 32.43
CA SER A 287 -10.55 0.91 32.50
C SER A 287 -10.10 1.39 31.13
N ALA A 288 -11.06 1.85 30.33
CA ALA A 288 -10.83 2.39 29.00
C ALA A 288 -10.06 3.73 29.09
N PRO A 289 -8.92 3.90 28.38
CA PRO A 289 -8.35 5.23 28.16
C PRO A 289 -9.24 6.01 27.17
N ASN A 290 -9.60 7.24 27.51
CA ASN A 290 -10.30 8.16 26.60
C ASN A 290 -9.49 8.30 25.31
N LEU A 291 -10.05 7.86 24.18
CA LEU A 291 -9.51 8.18 22.86
C LEU A 291 -9.98 9.58 22.47
N VAL A 292 -9.07 10.41 21.99
CA VAL A 292 -9.35 11.78 21.52
C VAL A 292 -8.89 11.91 20.07
N VAL A 293 -9.71 12.54 19.25
CA VAL A 293 -9.29 13.06 17.94
C VAL A 293 -8.74 14.45 18.19
N ILE A 294 -7.45 14.66 17.94
CA ILE A 294 -6.85 16.00 18.07
C ILE A 294 -7.03 16.80 16.78
N GLY A 295 -6.77 18.11 16.81
CA GLY A 295 -6.96 19.01 15.65
C GLY A 295 -6.16 18.66 14.40
N THR A 296 -5.22 17.71 14.47
CA THR A 296 -4.50 17.14 13.32
C THR A 296 -5.18 15.89 12.73
N GLY A 297 -6.34 15.48 13.24
CA GLY A 297 -7.08 14.30 12.80
C GLY A 297 -6.57 12.97 13.36
N GLN A 298 -5.57 12.99 14.24
CA GLN A 298 -5.02 11.76 14.85
C GLN A 298 -5.89 11.25 16.00
N ILE A 299 -6.13 9.93 16.05
CA ILE A 299 -6.75 9.25 17.19
C ILE A 299 -5.66 8.90 18.21
N LEU A 300 -5.70 9.52 19.38
CA LEU A 300 -4.71 9.38 20.45
C LEU A 300 -5.35 8.96 21.77
N ARG A 301 -4.53 8.51 22.72
CA ARG A 301 -4.95 8.36 24.12
C ARG A 301 -4.80 9.70 24.84
N SER A 302 -5.81 10.08 25.62
CA SER A 302 -5.71 11.21 26.56
C SER A 302 -4.80 10.82 27.75
N THR A 303 -3.52 11.18 27.70
CA THR A 303 -2.55 10.88 28.77
C THR A 303 -2.32 12.11 29.67
N SER A 304 -2.23 11.91 30.99
CA SER A 304 -2.07 12.99 31.98
C SER A 304 -0.81 12.84 32.86
N SER A 305 0.13 11.97 32.47
CA SER A 305 1.36 11.71 33.24
C SER A 305 2.28 12.93 33.31
N ARG A 306 2.94 13.14 34.46
CA ARG A 306 3.98 14.16 34.64
C ARG A 306 5.10 14.06 33.59
N ARG A 307 5.38 12.86 33.06
CA ARG A 307 6.39 12.64 32.01
C ARG A 307 6.14 13.42 30.71
N TYR A 308 4.89 13.82 30.46
CA TYR A 308 4.48 14.52 29.24
C TYR A 308 4.09 15.98 29.50
N LYS A 309 4.47 16.55 30.65
CA LYS A 309 4.11 17.92 31.06
C LYS A 309 5.36 18.70 31.45
N LYS A 310 5.41 19.98 31.08
CA LYS A 310 6.42 20.96 31.48
C LYS A 310 5.75 22.17 32.14
N ASP A 311 6.51 22.98 32.87
CA ASP A 311 6.06 24.26 33.44
C ASP A 311 4.78 24.12 34.31
N ILE A 312 4.74 23.10 35.16
CA ILE A 312 3.59 22.80 36.02
C ILE A 312 3.54 23.80 37.18
N VAL A 313 2.67 24.81 37.06
CA VAL A 313 2.42 25.85 38.06
C VAL A 313 1.00 25.77 38.63
N PRO A 314 0.73 26.38 39.81
CA PRO A 314 -0.63 26.52 40.32
C PRO A 314 -1.58 27.22 39.32
N MET A 315 -2.86 26.90 39.38
CA MET A 315 -3.86 27.47 38.47
C MET A 315 -4.12 28.97 38.76
N GLU A 316 -3.90 29.82 37.75
CA GLU A 316 -4.04 31.30 37.83
C GLU A 316 -5.34 31.83 37.21
N ILE A 317 -6.17 30.96 36.62
CA ILE A 317 -7.46 31.36 36.05
C ILE A 317 -8.37 31.90 37.15
N ASN A 318 -9.07 33.00 36.88
CA ASN A 318 -10.09 33.54 37.79
C ASN A 318 -11.30 32.61 37.85
N THR A 319 -11.23 31.60 38.71
CA THR A 319 -12.29 30.59 38.89
C THR A 319 -13.58 31.14 39.47
N GLY A 320 -13.59 32.37 40.03
CA GLY A 320 -14.80 32.98 40.60
C GLY A 320 -15.86 33.34 39.55
N ASN A 321 -15.47 33.49 38.28
CA ASN A 321 -16.44 33.70 37.20
C ASN A 321 -17.32 32.47 36.92
N ILE A 322 -17.00 31.30 37.49
CA ILE A 322 -17.79 30.08 37.30
C ILE A 322 -19.24 30.25 37.78
N TYR A 323 -19.46 31.10 38.78
CA TYR A 323 -20.79 31.41 39.32
C TYR A 323 -21.65 32.25 38.39
N LYS A 324 -21.04 32.88 37.37
CA LYS A 324 -21.76 33.65 36.35
C LYS A 324 -22.20 32.77 35.18
N LEU A 325 -21.71 31.53 35.10
CA LEU A 325 -22.16 30.56 34.10
C LEU A 325 -23.63 30.20 34.34
N LYS A 326 -24.38 30.04 33.26
CA LYS A 326 -25.82 29.74 33.30
C LYS A 326 -26.06 28.33 32.78
N PRO A 327 -26.30 27.34 33.66
CA PRO A 327 -26.76 26.03 33.24
C PRO A 327 -28.11 26.15 32.53
N VAL A 328 -28.25 25.49 31.40
CA VAL A 328 -29.47 25.45 30.59
C VAL A 328 -29.92 24.01 30.37
N SER A 329 -31.19 23.86 30.03
CA SER A 329 -31.72 22.63 29.45
C SER A 329 -32.23 22.92 28.04
N TYR A 330 -31.97 22.05 27.08
CA TYR A 330 -32.33 22.25 25.68
C TYR A 330 -32.71 20.92 25.01
N ASN A 331 -33.39 20.97 23.87
CA ASN A 331 -33.60 19.81 23.01
C ASN A 331 -32.63 19.91 21.83
N ALA A 332 -31.98 18.81 21.47
CA ALA A 332 -31.10 18.79 20.30
C ALA A 332 -31.96 18.72 19.02
N TYR A 333 -31.41 19.17 17.88
CA TYR A 333 -32.07 18.95 16.59
C TYR A 333 -31.95 17.49 16.11
N THR A 334 -31.11 16.70 16.76
CA THR A 334 -30.75 15.33 16.35
C THR A 334 -31.56 14.25 17.07
N ASP A 335 -32.20 14.59 18.19
CA ASP A 335 -33.04 13.67 18.96
C ASP A 335 -34.15 14.41 19.73
N ASP A 336 -35.15 13.66 20.20
CA ASP A 336 -36.27 14.20 20.99
C ASP A 336 -35.97 14.28 22.50
N ASN A 337 -34.69 14.09 22.89
CA ASN A 337 -34.31 14.06 24.29
C ASN A 337 -34.03 15.46 24.83
N ARG A 338 -34.35 15.66 26.12
CA ARG A 338 -33.96 16.87 26.84
C ARG A 338 -32.54 16.71 27.39
N HIS A 339 -31.66 17.63 27.00
CA HIS A 339 -30.26 17.70 27.40
C HIS A 339 -30.04 18.82 28.42
N PHE A 340 -28.90 18.76 29.11
CA PHE A 340 -28.48 19.75 30.11
C PHE A 340 -27.03 20.14 29.84
N GLY A 341 -26.72 21.43 29.93
CA GLY A 341 -25.36 21.90 29.67
C GLY A 341 -25.20 23.40 29.78
N LEU A 342 -24.16 23.90 29.11
CA LEU A 342 -23.80 25.30 28.95
C LEU A 342 -23.77 25.64 27.45
N ILE A 343 -24.09 26.89 27.12
CA ILE A 343 -24.00 27.42 25.75
C ILE A 343 -22.59 27.97 25.52
N ALA A 344 -21.92 27.56 24.44
CA ALA A 344 -20.51 27.87 24.20
C ALA A 344 -20.25 29.38 24.08
N GLU A 345 -21.17 30.11 23.45
CA GLU A 345 -21.12 31.56 23.28
C GLU A 345 -21.24 32.29 24.62
N GLU A 346 -22.18 31.88 25.48
CA GLU A 346 -22.34 32.46 26.82
C GLU A 346 -21.13 32.15 27.72
N VAL A 347 -20.56 30.95 27.58
CA VAL A 347 -19.33 30.57 28.28
C VAL A 347 -18.16 31.44 27.83
N ALA A 348 -18.03 31.68 26.53
CA ALA A 348 -16.96 32.50 25.97
C ALA A 348 -16.96 33.95 26.48
N GLU A 349 -18.13 34.51 26.78
CA GLU A 349 -18.25 35.86 27.38
C GLU A 349 -17.78 35.92 28.84
N VAL A 350 -17.89 34.81 29.57
CA VAL A 350 -17.68 34.77 31.03
C VAL A 350 -16.30 34.21 31.39
N ILE A 351 -15.92 33.09 30.76
CA ILE A 351 -14.62 32.42 30.88
C ILE A 351 -14.20 31.97 29.47
N PRO A 352 -13.54 32.86 28.68
CA PRO A 352 -13.13 32.56 27.31
C PRO A 352 -12.29 31.29 27.17
N GLU A 353 -11.48 30.96 28.18
CA GLU A 353 -10.59 29.79 28.22
C GLU A 353 -11.36 28.46 28.31
N LEU A 354 -12.63 28.50 28.73
CA LEU A 354 -13.49 27.32 28.82
C LEU A 354 -14.23 27.04 27.51
N ALA A 355 -14.23 27.98 26.56
CA ALA A 355 -14.78 27.77 25.23
C ALA A 355 -13.70 27.25 24.27
N SER A 356 -14.09 26.29 23.44
CA SER A 356 -13.38 25.89 22.24
C SER A 356 -13.97 26.65 21.06
N TYR A 357 -13.10 27.09 20.16
CA TYR A 357 -13.48 27.89 19.00
C TYR A 357 -13.24 27.10 17.73
N SER A 358 -14.20 27.17 16.82
CA SER A 358 -14.14 26.59 15.48
C SER A 358 -14.35 27.69 14.44
N ARG A 359 -13.91 27.49 13.20
CA ARG A 359 -14.22 28.45 12.13
C ARG A 359 -15.70 28.36 11.82
N GLU A 360 -16.33 29.50 11.58
CA GLU A 360 -17.76 29.62 11.33
C GLU A 360 -18.24 28.72 10.18
N LYS A 361 -17.46 28.65 9.08
CA LYS A 361 -17.72 27.73 7.96
C LYS A 361 -17.72 26.24 8.32
N ASP A 362 -17.02 25.84 9.39
CA ASP A 362 -16.88 24.44 9.78
C ASP A 362 -18.12 23.95 10.55
N VAL A 363 -18.94 24.86 11.08
CA VAL A 363 -20.06 24.51 11.99
C VAL A 363 -21.41 25.10 11.56
N VAL A 364 -21.42 26.17 10.76
CA VAL A 364 -22.65 26.75 10.19
C VAL A 364 -22.80 26.31 8.73
N LYS A 365 -23.82 25.49 8.46
CA LYS A 365 -24.11 24.98 7.12
C LYS A 365 -24.34 26.12 6.12
N GLY A 366 -23.50 26.20 5.09
CA GLY A 366 -23.57 27.22 4.05
C GLY A 366 -22.79 28.52 4.33
N SER A 367 -22.10 28.61 5.48
CA SER A 367 -21.22 29.75 5.76
C SER A 367 -19.92 29.68 4.96
N THR A 368 -19.48 30.82 4.43
CA THR A 368 -18.18 30.99 3.75
C THR A 368 -17.18 31.78 4.59
N SER A 369 -17.52 32.11 5.83
CA SER A 369 -16.72 32.93 6.74
C SER A 369 -15.63 32.09 7.44
N GLU A 370 -14.41 32.62 7.52
CA GLU A 370 -13.31 32.02 8.28
C GLU A 370 -13.19 32.55 9.72
N LYS A 371 -14.17 33.33 10.18
CA LYS A 371 -14.19 33.87 11.53
C LYS A 371 -14.22 32.74 12.56
N MET A 372 -13.42 32.85 13.62
CA MET A 372 -13.49 31.93 14.76
C MET A 372 -14.69 32.29 15.63
N ILE A 373 -15.55 31.31 15.90
CA ILE A 373 -16.69 31.43 16.80
C ILE A 373 -16.61 30.38 17.91
N PRO A 374 -17.12 30.66 19.12
CA PRO A 374 -17.31 29.64 20.15
C PRO A 374 -18.19 28.51 19.59
N ASP A 375 -17.80 27.27 19.83
CA ASP A 375 -18.46 26.09 19.24
C ASP A 375 -18.69 24.97 20.26
N ALA A 376 -17.75 24.80 21.20
CA ALA A 376 -17.89 23.77 22.22
C ALA A 376 -17.42 24.27 23.60
N VAL A 377 -17.92 23.63 24.65
CA VAL A 377 -17.48 23.87 26.03
C VAL A 377 -16.49 22.79 26.44
N GLN A 378 -15.35 23.19 27.01
CA GLN A 378 -14.36 22.28 27.55
C GLN A 378 -14.81 21.73 28.92
N TYR A 379 -15.83 20.88 28.95
CA TYR A 379 -16.32 20.25 30.18
C TYR A 379 -15.24 19.57 31.03
N PRO A 380 -14.18 18.94 30.46
CA PRO A 380 -13.06 18.46 31.25
C PRO A 380 -12.37 19.57 32.04
N LEU A 381 -12.17 20.76 31.45
CA LEU A 381 -11.59 21.92 32.15
C LEU A 381 -12.56 22.45 33.22
N LEU A 382 -13.87 22.50 32.94
CA LEU A 382 -14.89 22.89 33.91
C LEU A 382 -14.76 22.09 35.22
N SER A 383 -14.58 20.77 35.12
CA SER A 383 -14.42 19.91 36.30
C SER A 383 -13.20 20.30 37.17
N VAL A 384 -12.11 20.73 36.54
CA VAL A 384 -10.90 21.19 37.25
C VAL A 384 -11.12 22.59 37.86
N LEU A 385 -11.84 23.49 37.17
CA LEU A 385 -12.19 24.80 37.71
C LEU A 385 -13.11 24.67 38.94
N ILE A 386 -14.13 23.80 38.87
CA ILE A 386 -15.02 23.48 40.00
C ILE A 386 -14.20 22.95 41.18
N LEU A 387 -13.28 22.02 40.95
CA LEU A 387 -12.42 21.48 42.01
C LEU A 387 -11.65 22.59 42.74
N LYS A 388 -11.07 23.53 41.99
CA LYS A 388 -10.33 24.65 42.59
C LYS A 388 -11.23 25.54 43.44
N GLU A 389 -12.46 25.76 43.01
CA GLU A 389 -13.41 26.59 43.74
C GLU A 389 -13.95 25.88 45.00
N VAL A 390 -14.20 24.57 44.93
CA VAL A 390 -14.54 23.74 46.09
C VAL A 390 -13.44 23.82 47.15
N GLN A 391 -12.16 23.77 46.75
CA GLN A 391 -11.02 23.94 47.67
C GLN A 391 -11.00 25.32 48.34
N LYS A 392 -11.36 26.40 47.63
CA LYS A 392 -11.45 27.74 48.21
C LYS A 392 -12.60 27.83 49.23
N HIS A 393 -13.73 27.20 48.91
CA HIS A 393 -14.87 27.14 49.82
C HIS A 393 -14.53 26.39 51.11
N GLU A 394 -13.80 25.28 51.03
CA GLU A 394 -13.35 24.54 52.22
C GLU A 394 -12.54 25.43 53.17
N LEU A 395 -11.59 26.21 52.65
CA LEU A 395 -10.82 27.17 53.45
C LEU A 395 -11.70 28.24 54.10
N THR A 396 -12.67 28.77 53.35
CA THR A 396 -13.60 29.80 53.84
C THR A 396 -14.48 29.25 54.96
N ILE A 397 -14.97 28.01 54.83
CA ILE A 397 -15.80 27.35 55.86
C ILE A 397 -14.99 27.14 57.15
N VAL A 398 -13.74 26.68 57.04
CA VAL A 398 -12.86 26.50 58.21
C VAL A 398 -12.65 27.83 58.94
N GLU A 399 -12.44 28.92 58.21
CA GLU A 399 -12.23 30.23 58.83
C GLU A 399 -13.51 30.76 59.50
N GLN A 400 -14.67 30.59 58.86
CA GLN A 400 -15.96 30.93 59.45
C GLN A 400 -16.23 30.12 60.74
N GLN A 401 -15.86 28.83 60.78
CA GLN A 401 -16.01 28.01 61.98
C GLN A 401 -15.17 28.53 63.16
N LYS A 402 -13.93 28.97 62.92
CA LYS A 402 -13.11 29.60 63.97
C LYS A 402 -13.76 30.87 64.53
N ILE A 403 -14.26 31.73 63.64
CA ILE A 403 -14.96 32.96 64.03
C ILE A 403 -16.20 32.61 64.88
N ILE A 404 -16.97 31.59 64.50
CA ILE A 404 -18.13 31.12 65.27
C ILE A 404 -17.71 30.60 66.66
N GLU A 405 -16.62 29.85 66.78
CA GLU A 405 -16.12 29.40 68.08
C GLU A 405 -15.68 30.57 68.98
N GLU A 406 -15.00 31.55 68.41
CA GLU A 406 -14.60 32.76 69.13
C GLU A 406 -15.83 33.55 69.62
N LEU A 407 -16.82 33.76 68.74
CA LEU A 407 -18.09 34.38 69.10
C LEU A 407 -18.82 33.62 70.23
N LYS A 408 -18.83 32.27 70.18
CA LYS A 408 -19.42 31.45 71.25
C LYS A 408 -18.71 31.67 72.60
N ARG A 409 -17.38 31.76 72.61
CA ARG A 409 -16.61 32.05 73.84
C ARG A 409 -16.95 33.44 74.40
N THR A 410 -17.03 34.45 73.53
CA THR A 410 -17.40 35.81 73.94
C THR A 410 -18.81 35.87 74.51
N LEU A 411 -19.78 35.16 73.89
CA LEU A 411 -21.15 35.10 74.38
C LEU A 411 -21.25 34.45 75.77
N LEU A 412 -20.56 33.32 75.99
CA LEU A 412 -20.47 32.67 77.30
C LEU A 412 -19.91 33.62 78.38
N THR A 413 -18.87 34.39 78.02
CA THR A 413 -18.27 35.38 78.93
C THR A 413 -19.27 36.49 79.29
N GLN A 414 -20.02 37.02 78.33
CA GLN A 414 -21.06 38.02 78.56
C GLN A 414 -22.21 37.47 79.42
N GLN A 415 -22.64 36.23 79.18
CA GLN A 415 -23.70 35.59 79.96
C GLN A 415 -23.30 35.41 81.43
N LEU A 416 -22.04 35.03 81.68
CA LEU A 416 -21.49 34.95 83.04
C LEU A 416 -21.47 36.33 83.71
N GLN A 417 -21.01 37.37 83.01
CA GLN A 417 -21.03 38.74 83.52
C GLN A 417 -22.45 39.22 83.86
N SER A 418 -23.43 38.92 83.00
CA SER A 418 -24.84 39.23 83.23
C SER A 418 -25.40 38.50 84.46
N GLN A 419 -25.08 37.21 84.65
CA GLN A 419 -25.50 36.45 85.84
C GLN A 419 -24.91 37.02 87.13
N ILE A 420 -23.64 37.45 87.10
CA ILE A 420 -22.99 38.12 88.23
C ILE A 420 -23.71 39.44 88.56
N LEU A 421 -24.08 40.21 87.54
CA LEU A 421 -24.82 41.46 87.67
C LEU A 421 -26.21 41.24 88.28
N VAL A 422 -26.97 40.25 87.79
CA VAL A 422 -28.28 39.88 88.33
C VAL A 422 -28.16 39.49 89.81
N ARG A 423 -27.21 38.63 90.19
CA ARG A 423 -26.99 38.26 91.60
C ARG A 423 -26.63 39.47 92.47
N ARG A 424 -25.88 40.45 91.95
CA ARG A 424 -25.58 41.69 92.67
C ARG A 424 -26.83 42.54 92.91
N VAL A 425 -27.71 42.62 91.91
CA VAL A 425 -29.00 43.32 92.04
C VAL A 425 -29.90 42.62 93.06
N GLU A 426 -30.06 41.31 92.98
CA GLU A 426 -30.86 40.52 93.96
C GLU A 426 -30.33 40.65 95.40
N ALA A 427 -29.00 40.73 95.58
CA ALA A 427 -28.38 40.94 96.88
C ALA A 427 -28.60 42.36 97.45
N LEU A 428 -28.80 43.35 96.58
CA LEU A 428 -29.16 44.72 96.97
C LEU A 428 -30.64 44.84 97.33
N GLU A 429 -31.52 44.14 96.60
CA GLU A 429 -32.96 44.11 96.88
C GLU A 429 -33.30 43.43 98.21
N LYS A 430 -32.54 42.43 98.65
CA LYS A 430 -32.71 41.79 99.99
C LYS A 430 -32.24 42.64 101.18
N LYS A 431 -31.59 43.78 100.94
CA LYS A 431 -31.07 44.69 101.99
C LYS A 431 -31.95 45.91 102.25
N ASN A 432 -33.03 46.08 101.47
CA ASN A 432 -34.12 47.02 101.71
C ASN A 432 -35.35 46.25 102.20
#